data_AF-A0A6J4FP71-F1
#
_entry.id   AF-A0A6J4FP71-F1
#
_cell.length_a   1.000
_cell.length_b   1.000
_cell.length_c   1.000
_cell.angle_alpha   90.00
_cell.angle_beta   90.00
_cell.angle_gamma   90.00
#
_symmetry.space_group_name_H-M   'P 1'
#
loop_
_entity.id
_entity.type
_entity.pdbx_description
1 polymer ?
#
loop_
_entity_poly.entity_id
_entity_poly.type
_entity_poly.pdbx_seq_one_letter_code
_entity_poly.pdbx_strand_id
1 'polypeptide(L)'
;MKLNRTVLALLAGVALALPALAQSVTIDKSYEAQKESEIATARLQLATQPGSAAVQELGEADALMRRLKATKPTDQRAKVATELEAAITRLKIAANPVGAR
;
A
#
# COMPACT_ATOMS: atom_id res chain seq x y z
N MET A 1 45.21 13.99 8.58
CA MET A 1 45.00 12.70 7.88
C MET A 1 44.32 11.71 8.82
N LYS A 2 43.44 10.87 8.25
CA LYS A 2 42.72 9.70 8.81
C LYS A 2 41.19 9.89 8.85
N LEU A 3 40.57 9.89 7.66
CA LEU A 3 39.18 9.47 7.51
C LEU A 3 39.15 7.94 7.60
N ASN A 4 38.55 7.42 8.66
CA ASN A 4 38.40 6.00 8.88
C ASN A 4 37.41 5.41 7.86
N ARG A 5 37.90 4.46 7.07
CA ARG A 5 37.24 3.74 5.97
C ARG A 5 36.08 2.80 6.38
N THR A 6 35.42 3.07 7.50
CA THR A 6 34.46 2.12 8.11
C THR A 6 32.99 2.47 7.89
N VAL A 7 32.67 3.48 7.07
CA VAL A 7 31.27 3.86 6.78
C VAL A 7 30.73 3.17 5.51
N LEU A 8 31.58 2.50 4.74
CA LEU A 8 31.20 1.90 3.45
C LEU A 8 30.60 0.47 3.56
N ALA A 9 30.31 -0.02 4.78
CA ALA A 9 29.79 -1.37 5.01
C ALA A 9 28.31 -1.43 5.43
N LEU A 10 27.61 -0.28 5.52
CA LEU A 10 26.20 -0.24 5.94
C LEU A 10 25.21 0.01 4.79
N LEU A 11 25.66 -0.12 3.53
CA LEU A 11 24.84 0.13 2.32
C LEU A 11 24.60 -1.14 1.47
N ALA A 12 24.95 -2.32 1.99
CA ALA A 12 24.78 -3.60 1.28
C ALA A 12 23.49 -4.37 1.67
N GLY A 13 22.53 -3.72 2.35
CA GLY A 13 21.38 -4.40 2.96
C GLY A 13 20.00 -4.09 2.38
N VAL A 14 19.89 -3.26 1.33
CA VAL A 14 18.59 -2.91 0.73
C VAL A 14 18.62 -3.10 -0.79
N ALA A 15 19.22 -4.21 -1.23
CA ALA A 15 19.07 -4.68 -2.59
C ALA A 15 17.87 -5.63 -2.65
N LEU A 16 16.73 -5.09 -3.09
CA LEU A 16 15.75 -5.82 -3.91
C LEU A 16 15.20 -7.12 -3.31
N ALA A 17 14.58 -7.05 -2.14
CA ALA A 17 13.46 -7.95 -1.87
C ALA A 17 12.22 -7.34 -2.54
N LEU A 18 12.08 -7.54 -3.86
CA LEU A 18 10.76 -7.62 -4.47
C LEU A 18 10.08 -8.79 -3.77
N PRO A 19 9.08 -8.59 -2.88
CA PRO A 19 8.39 -9.73 -2.33
C PRO A 19 7.71 -10.44 -3.49
N ALA A 20 7.98 -11.73 -3.60
CA ALA A 20 7.40 -12.65 -4.57
C ALA A 20 5.89 -12.35 -4.76
N LEU A 21 5.53 -11.80 -5.92
CA LEU A 21 4.17 -11.44 -6.34
C LEU A 21 3.26 -12.65 -6.61
N ALA A 22 3.54 -13.80 -6.00
CA ALA A 22 2.83 -15.05 -6.23
C ALA A 22 2.52 -15.80 -4.92
N GLN A 23 2.43 -15.09 -3.79
CA GLN A 23 1.67 -15.63 -2.67
C GLN A 23 0.20 -15.58 -3.07
N SER A 24 -0.44 -16.75 -3.20
CA SER A 24 -1.89 -16.87 -3.35
C SER A 24 -2.54 -16.29 -2.09
N VAL A 25 -2.71 -14.96 -2.04
CA VAL A 25 -3.37 -14.30 -0.93
C VAL A 25 -4.81 -14.78 -0.93
N THR A 26 -5.19 -15.49 0.14
CA THR A 26 -6.58 -15.91 0.31
C THR A 26 -7.40 -14.67 0.64
N ILE A 27 -8.36 -14.33 -0.23
CA ILE A 27 -9.19 -13.13 -0.09
C ILE A 27 -10.39 -13.46 0.81
N ASP A 28 -10.09 -13.66 2.08
CA ASP A 28 -11.05 -13.94 3.15
C ASP A 28 -11.44 -12.66 3.91
N LYS A 29 -12.16 -12.84 5.02
CA LYS A 29 -12.60 -11.74 5.88
C LYS A 29 -11.45 -11.06 6.63
N SER A 30 -10.36 -11.77 6.89
CA SER A 30 -9.17 -11.20 7.53
C SER A 30 -8.46 -10.26 6.56
N TYR A 31 -8.31 -10.70 5.30
CA TYR A 31 -7.80 -9.84 4.22
C TYR A 31 -8.65 -8.57 4.07
N GLU A 32 -9.97 -8.71 4.02
CA GLU A 32 -10.89 -7.56 3.94
C GLU A 32 -10.68 -6.59 5.13
N ALA A 33 -10.66 -7.11 6.36
CA ALA A 33 -10.48 -6.30 7.56
C ALA A 33 -9.11 -5.59 7.60
N GLN A 34 -8.05 -6.27 7.15
CA GLN A 34 -6.73 -5.67 7.03
C GLN A 34 -6.74 -4.50 6.04
N LYS A 35 -7.31 -4.68 4.85
CA LYS A 35 -7.37 -3.61 3.84
C LYS A 35 -8.23 -2.44 4.30
N GLU A 36 -9.33 -2.69 5.00
CA GLU A 36 -10.13 -1.64 5.64
C GLU A 36 -9.34 -0.85 6.67
N SER A 37 -8.53 -1.52 7.50
CA SER A 37 -7.67 -0.88 8.48
C SER A 37 -6.61 0.02 7.81
N GLU A 38 -6.02 -0.44 6.70
CA GLU A 38 -5.07 0.36 5.91
C GLU A 38 -5.74 1.62 5.33
N ILE A 39 -6.93 1.49 4.75
CA ILE A 39 -7.72 2.62 4.22
C ILE A 39 -8.12 3.58 5.35
N ALA A 40 -8.58 3.06 6.49
CA ALA A 40 -8.96 3.87 7.64
C ALA A 40 -7.76 4.67 8.19
N THR A 41 -6.58 4.04 8.26
CA THR A 41 -5.34 4.71 8.67
C THR A 41 -4.99 5.86 7.71
N ALA A 42 -5.05 5.61 6.40
CA ALA A 42 -4.80 6.66 5.41
C ALA A 42 -5.84 7.79 5.47
N ARG A 43 -7.11 7.47 5.71
CA ARG A 43 -8.17 8.46 5.92
C ARG A 43 -7.90 9.34 7.14
N LEU A 44 -7.46 8.75 8.26
CA LEU A 44 -7.08 9.50 9.45
C LEU A 44 -5.88 10.42 9.20
N GLN A 45 -4.87 9.94 8.47
CA GLN A 45 -3.72 10.77 8.07
C GLN A 45 -4.18 11.96 7.21
N LEU A 46 -5.05 11.73 6.22
CA LEU A 46 -5.57 12.78 5.35
C LEU A 46 -6.44 13.81 6.07
N ALA A 47 -7.09 13.43 7.16
CA ALA A 47 -7.81 14.39 8.01
C ALA A 47 -6.85 15.37 8.70
N THR A 48 -5.59 14.98 8.93
CA THR A 48 -4.57 15.85 9.53
C THR A 48 -3.73 16.59 8.49
N GLN A 49 -3.53 15.99 7.31
CA GLN A 49 -2.71 16.52 6.22
C GLN A 49 -3.42 16.26 4.88
N PRO A 50 -4.35 17.14 4.47
CA PRO A 50 -5.10 16.94 3.25
C PRO A 50 -4.20 17.12 2.01
N GLY A 51 -4.23 16.14 1.11
CA GLY A 51 -3.60 16.22 -0.20
C GLY A 51 -4.57 15.78 -1.29
N SER A 52 -4.78 16.60 -2.32
CA SER A 52 -5.79 16.35 -3.38
C SER A 52 -5.60 15.01 -4.08
N ALA A 53 -4.35 14.66 -4.44
CA ALA A 53 -4.02 13.36 -5.04
C ALA A 53 -4.36 12.19 -4.09
N ALA A 54 -4.05 12.33 -2.81
CA ALA A 54 -4.32 11.29 -1.83
C ALA A 54 -5.82 11.13 -1.52
N VAL A 55 -6.60 12.22 -1.58
CA VAL A 55 -8.07 12.14 -1.46
C VAL A 55 -8.69 11.40 -2.66
N GLN A 56 -8.16 11.60 -3.87
CA GLN A 56 -8.60 10.85 -5.05
C GLN A 56 -8.30 9.35 -4.89
N GLU A 57 -7.07 9.01 -4.54
CA GLU A 57 -6.66 7.61 -4.34
C GLU A 57 -7.43 6.94 -3.19
N LEU A 58 -7.79 7.69 -2.15
CA LEU A 58 -8.66 7.20 -1.07
C LEU A 58 -10.04 6.81 -1.60
N GLY A 59 -10.63 7.65 -2.46
CA GLY A 59 -11.91 7.36 -3.11
C GLY A 59 -11.86 6.12 -4.00
N GLU A 60 -10.78 5.95 -4.75
CA GLU A 60 -10.54 4.75 -5.58
C GLU A 60 -10.41 3.49 -4.71
N ALA A 61 -9.63 3.54 -3.63
CA ALA A 61 -9.46 2.43 -2.70
C ALA A 61 -10.80 2.05 -2.02
N ASP A 62 -11.60 3.03 -1.58
CA ASP A 62 -12.94 2.79 -1.02
C ASP A 62 -13.89 2.12 -2.02
N ALA A 63 -13.88 2.57 -3.29
CA ALA A 63 -14.70 2.00 -4.34
C ALA A 63 -14.31 0.54 -4.63
N LEU A 64 -13.00 0.27 -4.74
CA LEU A 64 -12.47 -1.08 -4.95
C LEU A 64 -12.76 -2.00 -3.76
N MET A 65 -12.69 -1.49 -2.53
CA MET A 65 -13.02 -2.25 -1.33
C MET A 65 -14.50 -2.67 -1.31
N ARG A 66 -15.41 -1.76 -1.66
CA ARG A 66 -16.85 -2.08 -1.80
C ARG A 66 -17.08 -3.12 -2.89
N ARG A 67 -16.40 -2.98 -4.03
CA ARG A 67 -16.46 -3.94 -5.13
C ARG A 67 -15.94 -5.32 -4.71
N LEU A 68 -14.84 -5.37 -3.95
CA LEU A 68 -14.27 -6.61 -3.44
C LEU A 68 -15.29 -7.38 -2.58
N LYS A 69 -15.94 -6.69 -1.64
CA LYS A 69 -16.98 -7.26 -0.77
C LYS A 69 -18.20 -7.77 -1.54
N ALA A 70 -18.57 -7.08 -2.63
CA ALA A 70 -19.71 -7.45 -3.47
C ALA A 70 -19.38 -8.56 -4.50
N THR A 71 -18.10 -8.77 -4.81
CA THR A 71 -17.66 -9.74 -5.83
C THR A 71 -17.59 -11.15 -5.24
N LYS A 72 -18.27 -12.09 -5.88
CA LYS A 72 -18.27 -13.51 -5.49
C LYS A 72 -16.86 -14.13 -5.61
N PRO A 73 -16.54 -15.19 -4.84
CA PRO A 73 -15.26 -15.89 -4.92
C PRO A 73 -15.05 -16.49 -6.32
N THR A 74 -14.30 -15.78 -7.15
CA THR A 74 -14.00 -16.07 -8.55
C THR A 74 -12.69 -15.38 -8.90
N ASP A 75 -12.11 -15.65 -10.07
CA ASP A 75 -10.91 -14.96 -10.57
C ASP A 75 -11.09 -13.42 -10.62
N GLN A 76 -12.33 -12.96 -10.77
CA GLN A 76 -12.65 -11.54 -10.74
C GLN A 76 -12.41 -10.90 -9.37
N ARG A 77 -12.63 -11.64 -8.28
CA ARG A 77 -12.33 -11.18 -6.92
C ARG A 77 -10.83 -11.00 -6.71
N ALA A 78 -10.01 -11.91 -7.27
CA ALA A 78 -8.56 -11.78 -7.27
C ALA A 78 -8.08 -10.55 -8.02
N LYS A 79 -8.63 -10.29 -9.20
CA LYS A 79 -8.34 -9.07 -9.95
C LYS A 79 -8.70 -7.80 -9.17
N VAL A 80 -9.87 -7.76 -8.54
CA VAL A 80 -10.29 -6.60 -7.73
C VAL A 80 -9.37 -6.41 -6.51
N ALA A 81 -8.89 -7.49 -5.89
CA ALA A 81 -7.91 -7.39 -4.81
C ALA A 81 -6.58 -6.81 -5.29
N THR A 82 -6.07 -7.25 -6.45
CA THR A 82 -4.85 -6.67 -7.05
C THR A 82 -5.01 -5.19 -7.37
N GLU A 83 -6.15 -4.79 -7.94
CA GLU A 83 -6.47 -3.38 -8.18
C GLU A 83 -6.52 -2.58 -6.87
N LEU A 84 -7.11 -3.16 -5.81
CA LEU A 84 -7.18 -2.56 -4.47
C LEU A 84 -5.80 -2.36 -3.85
N GLU A 85 -4.90 -3.34 -3.93
CA GLU A 85 -3.53 -3.22 -3.44
C GLU A 85 -2.77 -2.09 -4.14
N ALA A 86 -2.95 -1.98 -5.46
CA ALA A 86 -2.33 -0.91 -6.25
C ALA A 86 -2.85 0.47 -5.82
N ALA A 87 -4.17 0.61 -5.63
CA ALA A 87 -4.78 1.85 -5.15
C ALA A 87 -4.31 2.22 -3.73
N ILE A 88 -4.27 1.26 -2.80
CA ILE A 88 -3.75 1.48 -1.43
C ILE A 88 -2.27 1.88 -1.45
N THR A 89 -1.47 1.30 -2.36
CA THR A 89 -0.06 1.67 -2.53
C THR A 89 0.08 3.11 -3.01
N ARG A 90 -0.68 3.52 -4.05
CA ARG A 90 -0.68 4.92 -4.53
C ARG A 90 -1.16 5.88 -3.44
N LEU A 91 -2.20 5.50 -2.71
CA LEU A 91 -2.71 6.26 -1.56
C LEU A 91 -1.63 6.49 -0.50
N LYS A 92 -0.89 5.44 -0.11
CA LYS A 92 0.21 5.57 0.86
C LYS A 92 1.31 6.50 0.38
N ILE A 93 1.67 6.45 -0.92
CA ILE A 93 2.67 7.34 -1.52
C ILE A 93 2.16 8.79 -1.50
N ALA A 94 0.91 9.01 -1.90
CA ALA A 94 0.31 10.33 -1.97
C ALA A 94 0.06 10.95 -0.58
N ALA A 95 -0.30 10.14 0.41
CA ALA A 95 -0.55 10.56 1.79
C ALA A 95 0.75 10.78 2.59
N ASN A 96 1.86 10.17 2.18
CA ASN A 96 3.17 10.36 2.80
C ASN A 96 4.28 10.58 1.75
N PRO A 97 4.39 11.81 1.20
CA PRO A 97 5.42 12.13 0.20
C PRO A 97 6.85 12.20 0.79
N VAL A 98 7.09 11.73 2.02
CA VAL A 98 8.37 11.79 2.75
C VAL A 98 9.37 10.72 2.25
N GLY A 99 9.45 10.55 0.94
CA GLY A 99 10.65 10.09 0.23
C GLY A 99 11.38 11.22 -0.52
N ALA A 100 10.88 12.46 -0.44
CA ALA A 100 11.38 13.62 -1.18
C ALA A 100 11.85 14.78 -0.27
N ARG A 101 12.30 14.48 0.96
CA ARG A 101 12.90 15.46 1.88
C ARG A 101 14.27 14.99 2.34
#